data_AF-A0A1G1BXL6-F1
#
_entry.id   AF-A0A1G1BXL6-F1
#
_cell.length_a   1.000
_cell.length_b   1.000
_cell.length_c   1.000
_cell.angle_alpha   90.00
_cell.angle_beta   90.00
_cell.angle_gamma   90.00
#
_symmetry.space_group_name_H-M   'P 1'
#
loop_
_entity.id
_entity.type
_entity.pdbx_description
1 polymer ?
#
loop_
_entity_poly.entity_id
_entity_poly.type
_entity_poly.pdbx_seq_one_letter_code
_entity_poly.pdbx_strand_id
1 'polypeptide(L)'
;MTQTQGDNPHAEPVPRDLSRRRWWSWLGGLVLLSVIVANHAEYHFRCQRLQAAGGPVVAVRQEGGVLAGHNTIGIDEARAAAGGFLRFSTLAEWEYDPKTPSPCPPDVQARSGRDVACMGFMYPLEPGAAIKTFFLLRTTQTCCYGPRPQYNQYLLVEMKAPVKFERLRPVLVRGRFVADPQPDQGFIYRLEGQSCTRAGDDEPDANPAASARKAGLTLFQFAWLAAAGGTDGKTVPPDLAAVDGKRVVVSGYFLDRTEGTSPRILIGKDWWDGVSKGVRPTSATALAAYVRAVGDVPPLWKDRGIMTGVLRVEPDPGRWAETGIVSLRDAVRGVPGVLDARVRLDGGPFLEVWHEALLLAAFMFLVLRPRRRTVASSETP
;
A
#
# COMPACT_ATOMS: atom_id res chain seq x y z
N MET A 1 -79.37 4.48 -47.95
CA MET A 1 -78.87 5.87 -47.78
C MET A 1 -79.45 6.34 -46.46
N THR A 2 -78.71 6.50 -45.37
CA THR A 2 -77.63 7.48 -45.19
C THR A 2 -76.74 7.02 -44.04
N GLN A 3 -75.43 6.98 -44.26
CA GLN A 3 -74.40 6.58 -43.31
C GLN A 3 -73.89 7.85 -42.63
N THR A 4 -74.29 8.11 -41.39
CA THR A 4 -73.77 9.24 -40.60
C THR A 4 -72.52 8.82 -39.84
N GLN A 5 -71.40 9.28 -40.38
CA GLN A 5 -70.05 9.20 -39.85
C GLN A 5 -69.98 10.04 -38.57
N GLY A 6 -69.83 9.37 -37.42
CA GLY A 6 -69.64 10.01 -36.13
C GLY A 6 -68.19 10.44 -35.97
N ASP A 7 -67.95 11.75 -36.12
CA ASP A 7 -66.70 12.39 -35.76
C ASP A 7 -66.42 12.18 -34.27
N ASN A 8 -65.22 11.69 -33.96
CA ASN A 8 -64.73 11.46 -32.61
C ASN A 8 -63.75 12.59 -32.27
N PRO A 9 -64.20 13.72 -31.70
CA PRO A 9 -63.31 14.81 -31.34
C PRO A 9 -62.57 14.44 -30.06
N HIS A 10 -61.30 14.85 -29.97
CA HIS A 10 -60.43 14.73 -28.79
C HIS A 10 -59.60 13.44 -28.68
N ALA A 11 -58.81 13.14 -29.71
CA ALA A 11 -57.53 12.47 -29.47
C ALA A 11 -56.59 13.49 -28.81
N GLU A 12 -56.46 13.44 -27.47
CA GLU A 12 -55.48 14.26 -26.75
C GLU A 12 -54.07 14.01 -27.33
N PRO A 13 -53.31 15.07 -27.68
CA PRO A 13 -51.96 14.90 -28.19
C PRO A 13 -51.09 14.27 -27.10
N VAL A 14 -50.67 13.02 -27.31
CA VAL A 14 -49.75 12.31 -26.43
C VAL A 14 -48.52 13.21 -26.22
N PRO A 15 -48.19 13.59 -24.97
CA PRO A 15 -47.15 14.57 -24.70
C PRO A 15 -45.78 14.01 -25.11
N ARG A 16 -45.24 14.52 -26.23
CA ARG A 16 -43.93 14.15 -26.81
C ARG A 16 -42.74 14.41 -25.87
N ASP A 17 -42.95 15.08 -24.73
CA ASP A 17 -41.89 15.48 -23.81
C ASP A 17 -41.40 14.35 -22.89
N LEU A 18 -42.19 13.29 -22.70
CA LEU A 18 -41.81 12.17 -21.83
C LEU A 18 -40.65 11.33 -22.39
N SER A 19 -40.50 11.26 -23.72
CA SER A 19 -39.45 10.46 -24.36
C SER A 19 -38.07 11.11 -24.21
N ARG A 20 -37.99 12.43 -24.35
CA ARG A 20 -36.72 13.18 -24.33
C ARG A 20 -36.04 13.10 -22.97
N ARG A 21 -36.79 13.25 -21.88
CA ARG A 21 -36.24 13.21 -20.52
C ARG A 21 -35.76 11.81 -20.13
N ARG A 22 -36.52 10.76 -20.50
CA ARG A 22 -36.07 9.36 -20.32
C ARG A 22 -34.77 9.12 -21.07
N TRP A 23 -34.65 9.60 -22.30
CA TRP A 23 -33.46 9.44 -23.12
C TRP A 23 -32.21 10.06 -22.47
N TRP A 24 -32.32 11.28 -21.92
CA TRP A 24 -31.22 11.91 -21.18
C TRP A 24 -30.82 11.15 -19.90
N SER A 25 -31.79 10.57 -19.18
CA SER A 25 -31.48 9.74 -18.02
C SER A 25 -30.72 8.46 -18.41
N TRP A 26 -31.14 7.79 -19.49
CA TRP A 26 -30.43 6.62 -20.01
C TRP A 26 -29.00 6.97 -20.45
N LEU A 27 -28.84 8.07 -21.18
CA LEU A 27 -27.52 8.53 -21.62
C LEU A 27 -26.61 8.87 -20.42
N GLY A 28 -27.13 9.58 -19.43
CA GLY A 28 -26.37 9.89 -18.21
C GLY A 28 -25.95 8.63 -17.43
N GLY A 29 -26.83 7.63 -17.37
CA GLY A 29 -26.53 6.35 -16.72
C GLY A 29 -25.44 5.56 -17.44
N LEU A 30 -25.47 5.55 -18.78
CA LEU A 30 -24.43 4.91 -19.60
C LEU A 30 -23.07 5.60 -19.45
N VAL A 31 -23.04 6.93 -19.41
CA VAL A 31 -21.81 7.70 -19.17
C VAL A 31 -21.24 7.39 -17.79
N LEU A 32 -22.08 7.40 -16.74
CA LEU A 32 -21.63 7.09 -15.38
C LEU A 32 -21.09 5.66 -15.27
N LEU A 33 -21.80 4.67 -15.83
CA LEU A 33 -21.35 3.29 -15.86
C LEU A 33 -20.01 3.15 -16.61
N SER A 34 -19.85 3.87 -17.72
CA SER A 34 -18.62 3.86 -18.51
C SER A 34 -17.43 4.46 -17.74
N VAL A 35 -17.65 5.50 -16.93
CA VAL A 35 -16.61 6.06 -16.05
C VAL A 35 -16.19 5.04 -14.99
N ILE A 36 -17.15 4.37 -14.34
CA ILE A 36 -16.86 3.33 -13.33
C ILE A 36 -16.10 2.16 -13.98
N VAL A 37 -16.59 1.64 -15.12
CA VAL A 37 -15.92 0.54 -15.83
C VAL A 37 -14.51 0.94 -16.28
N ALA A 38 -14.33 2.16 -16.82
CA ALA A 38 -13.01 2.65 -17.21
C ALA A 38 -12.04 2.78 -16.02
N ASN A 39 -12.54 3.23 -14.86
CA ASN A 39 -11.76 3.33 -13.62
C ASN A 39 -11.23 1.96 -13.17
N HIS A 40 -12.09 0.95 -13.14
CA HIS A 40 -11.72 -0.42 -12.76
C HIS A 40 -10.88 -1.13 -13.82
N ALA A 41 -11.17 -0.92 -15.11
CA ALA A 41 -10.39 -1.48 -16.22
C ALA A 41 -8.97 -0.92 -16.24
N GLU A 42 -8.79 0.39 -16.07
CA GLU A 42 -7.47 1.01 -15.98
C GLU A 42 -6.69 0.45 -14.78
N TYR A 43 -7.33 0.31 -13.61
CA TYR A 43 -6.71 -0.30 -12.44
C TYR A 43 -6.24 -1.74 -12.74
N HIS A 44 -7.10 -2.54 -13.37
CA HIS A 44 -6.77 -3.90 -13.77
C HIS A 44 -5.59 -3.95 -14.76
N PHE A 45 -5.56 -3.08 -15.78
CA PHE A 45 -4.44 -3.02 -16.73
C PHE A 45 -3.14 -2.55 -16.07
N ARG A 46 -3.19 -1.64 -15.09
CA ARG A 46 -2.00 -1.28 -14.27
C ARG A 46 -1.48 -2.50 -13.54
N CYS A 47 -2.34 -3.24 -12.83
CA CYS A 47 -1.97 -4.47 -12.13
C CYS A 47 -1.33 -5.49 -13.07
N GLN A 48 -1.92 -5.72 -14.25
CA GLN A 48 -1.37 -6.63 -15.26
C GLN A 48 0.01 -6.18 -15.78
N ARG A 49 0.18 -4.90 -16.10
CA ARG A 49 1.48 -4.36 -16.55
C ARG A 49 2.57 -4.53 -15.51
N LEU A 50 2.24 -4.40 -14.24
CA LEU A 50 3.18 -4.57 -13.13
C LEU A 50 3.54 -6.03 -12.90
N GLN A 51 2.57 -6.93 -13.01
CA GLN A 51 2.82 -8.38 -13.02
C GLN A 51 3.72 -8.78 -14.20
N ALA A 52 3.44 -8.25 -15.40
CA ALA A 52 4.23 -8.50 -16.61
C ALA A 52 5.65 -7.89 -16.53
N ALA A 53 5.84 -6.82 -15.74
CA ALA A 53 7.14 -6.23 -15.47
C ALA A 53 8.02 -7.07 -14.51
N GLY A 54 7.57 -8.27 -14.11
CA GLY A 54 8.45 -9.35 -13.66
C GLY A 54 8.69 -9.46 -12.16
N GLY A 55 7.91 -8.78 -11.32
CA GLY A 55 8.00 -8.92 -9.86
C GLY A 55 6.64 -9.18 -9.23
N PRO A 56 6.50 -10.13 -8.28
CA PRO A 56 5.34 -10.15 -7.42
C PRO A 56 5.28 -8.81 -6.70
N VAL A 57 4.23 -8.03 -6.96
CA VAL A 57 4.01 -6.78 -6.23
C VAL A 57 3.68 -7.16 -4.81
N VAL A 58 4.65 -6.97 -3.92
CA VAL A 58 4.47 -7.18 -2.50
C VAL A 58 3.89 -5.91 -1.91
N ALA A 59 2.57 -5.91 -1.72
CA ALA A 59 1.97 -4.92 -0.85
C ALA A 59 2.14 -5.41 0.59
N VAL A 60 2.99 -4.73 1.35
CA VAL A 60 3.01 -4.85 2.81
C VAL A 60 2.24 -3.66 3.33
N ARG A 61 1.24 -3.90 4.16
CA ARG A 61 0.51 -2.85 4.85
C ARG A 61 0.93 -2.82 6.31
N GLN A 62 0.99 -1.62 6.87
CA GLN A 62 1.00 -1.50 8.32
C GLN A 62 -0.35 -1.95 8.84
N GLU A 63 -0.37 -2.85 9.80
CA GLU A 63 -1.57 -3.30 10.49
C GLU A 63 -1.59 -2.65 11.87
N GLY A 64 -2.76 -2.15 12.28
CA GLY A 64 -2.91 -1.56 13.61
C GLY A 64 -2.56 -2.59 14.67
N GLY A 65 -1.59 -2.30 15.53
CA GLY A 65 -1.26 -3.15 16.66
C GLY A 65 -2.44 -3.24 17.62
N VAL A 66 -2.72 -4.45 18.12
CA VAL A 66 -3.71 -4.66 19.19
C VAL A 66 -3.30 -3.93 20.48
N LEU A 67 -2.00 -3.71 20.66
CA LEU A 67 -1.42 -2.95 21.76
C LEU A 67 -0.90 -1.60 21.23
N ALA A 68 -1.25 -0.52 21.93
CA ALA A 68 -0.77 0.83 21.64
C ALA A 68 0.77 0.85 21.63
N GLY A 69 1.37 1.40 20.56
CA GLY A 69 2.83 1.49 20.40
C GLY A 69 3.51 0.30 19.69
N HIS A 70 2.76 -0.73 19.28
CA HIS A 70 3.31 -1.84 18.50
C HIS A 70 3.01 -1.70 17.00
N ASN A 71 4.02 -1.34 16.23
CA ASN A 71 3.91 -1.24 14.77
C ASN A 71 4.00 -2.64 14.16
N THR A 72 2.86 -3.15 13.71
CA THR A 72 2.79 -4.43 13.00
C THR A 72 2.80 -4.18 11.51
N ILE A 73 3.51 -5.02 10.77
CA ILE A 73 3.36 -5.10 9.31
C ILE A 73 2.82 -6.46 8.93
N GLY A 74 1.94 -6.46 7.94
CA GLY A 74 1.30 -7.65 7.40
C GLY A 74 1.34 -7.66 5.88
N ILE A 75 1.30 -8.86 5.31
CA ILE A 75 1.13 -9.03 3.86
C ILE A 75 -0.29 -8.63 3.47
N ASP A 76 -0.43 -7.73 2.50
CA ASP A 76 -1.70 -7.42 1.85
C ASP A 76 -1.99 -8.45 0.75
N GLU A 77 -2.66 -9.52 1.17
CA GLU A 77 -2.98 -10.66 0.32
C GLU A 77 -3.99 -10.36 -0.79
N ALA A 78 -4.74 -9.25 -0.68
CA ALA A 78 -5.64 -8.83 -1.75
C ALA A 78 -4.87 -8.49 -3.04
N ARG A 79 -3.60 -8.08 -2.89
CA ARG A 79 -2.74 -7.62 -3.98
C ARG A 79 -1.66 -8.63 -4.39
N ALA A 80 -1.49 -9.70 -3.62
CA ALA A 80 -0.58 -10.78 -3.97
C ALA A 80 -1.08 -11.52 -5.22
N ALA A 81 -0.13 -11.86 -6.12
CA ALA A 81 -0.36 -12.32 -7.49
C ALA A 81 -1.45 -13.40 -7.64
N ALA A 82 -2.16 -13.36 -8.76
CA ALA A 82 -3.19 -14.34 -9.12
C ALA A 82 -2.55 -15.67 -9.59
N GLY A 83 -3.19 -16.80 -9.26
CA GLY A 83 -2.83 -18.15 -9.72
C GLY A 83 -1.66 -18.78 -8.96
N GLY A 84 -1.91 -19.88 -8.23
CA GLY A 84 -0.86 -20.65 -7.53
C GLY A 84 -0.29 -20.02 -6.25
N PHE A 85 -0.68 -18.78 -5.93
CA PHE A 85 -0.32 -18.15 -4.67
C PHE A 85 -1.17 -18.71 -3.52
N LEU A 86 -0.51 -19.20 -2.46
CA LEU A 86 -1.12 -19.66 -1.23
C LEU A 86 -1.27 -18.47 -0.29
N ARG A 87 -2.50 -18.21 0.13
CA ARG A 87 -2.87 -17.11 1.03
C ARG A 87 -3.09 -17.65 2.44
N PHE A 88 -2.61 -16.94 3.45
CA PHE A 88 -2.97 -17.09 4.84
C PHE A 88 -4.47 -16.94 5.08
N SER A 89 -5.18 -16.09 4.33
CA SER A 89 -6.66 -16.04 4.39
C SER A 89 -7.30 -17.37 4.03
N THR A 90 -6.77 -18.10 3.04
CA THR A 90 -7.23 -19.46 2.73
C THR A 90 -6.85 -20.45 3.84
N LEU A 91 -5.63 -20.35 4.38
CA LEU A 91 -5.21 -21.20 5.50
C LEU A 91 -6.06 -21.00 6.76
N ALA A 92 -6.49 -19.76 7.02
CA ALA A 92 -7.28 -19.36 8.17
C ALA A 92 -8.69 -19.99 8.18
N GLU A 93 -9.20 -20.46 7.04
CA GLU A 93 -10.50 -21.13 6.95
C GLU A 93 -10.55 -22.44 7.76
N TRP A 94 -9.40 -23.05 8.05
CA TRP A 94 -9.34 -24.25 8.88
C TRP A 94 -9.22 -23.88 10.36
N GLU A 95 -10.33 -23.75 11.05
CA GLU A 95 -10.37 -23.61 12.51
C GLU A 95 -10.10 -24.97 13.19
N TYR A 96 -8.85 -25.42 13.14
CA TYR A 96 -8.44 -26.70 13.71
C TYR A 96 -8.28 -26.60 15.24
N ASP A 97 -8.98 -27.46 15.98
CA ASP A 97 -8.79 -27.67 17.41
C ASP A 97 -8.25 -29.09 17.66
N PRO A 98 -7.08 -29.27 18.31
CA PRO A 98 -6.55 -30.61 18.62
C PRO A 98 -7.46 -31.44 19.53
N LYS A 99 -8.34 -30.83 20.32
CA LYS A 99 -9.31 -31.53 21.18
C LYS A 99 -10.55 -31.98 20.42
N THR A 100 -10.86 -31.32 19.31
CA THR A 100 -12.03 -31.63 18.48
C THR A 100 -11.64 -31.47 17.02
N PRO A 101 -10.88 -32.43 16.45
CA PRO A 101 -10.32 -32.31 15.11
C PRO A 101 -11.42 -32.12 14.06
N SER A 102 -11.33 -31.03 13.30
CA SER A 102 -12.21 -30.75 12.18
C SER A 102 -11.54 -31.18 10.86
N PRO A 103 -12.31 -31.65 9.85
CA PRO A 103 -11.74 -31.98 8.54
C PRO A 103 -11.17 -30.75 7.85
N CYS A 104 -10.11 -30.94 7.06
CA CYS A 104 -9.49 -29.90 6.24
C CYS A 104 -10.51 -29.31 5.25
N PRO A 105 -10.68 -27.97 5.18
CA PRO A 105 -11.57 -27.34 4.22
C PRO A 105 -11.22 -27.73 2.77
N PRO A 106 -12.22 -27.91 1.89
CA PRO A 106 -11.98 -28.34 0.51
C PRO A 106 -11.00 -27.45 -0.26
N ASP A 107 -11.05 -26.13 -0.06
CA ASP A 107 -10.20 -25.16 -0.77
C ASP A 107 -8.73 -25.22 -0.32
N VAL A 108 -8.48 -25.53 0.95
CA VAL A 108 -7.15 -25.79 1.50
C VAL A 108 -6.65 -27.14 1.01
N GLN A 109 -7.50 -28.18 1.13
CA GLN A 109 -7.16 -29.54 0.72
C GLN A 109 -6.83 -29.63 -0.77
N ALA A 110 -7.54 -28.90 -1.63
CA ALA A 110 -7.31 -28.86 -3.08
C ALA A 110 -5.92 -28.33 -3.46
N ARG A 111 -5.24 -27.62 -2.55
CA ARG A 111 -3.87 -27.12 -2.73
C ARG A 111 -2.83 -28.09 -2.20
N SER A 112 -3.22 -29.02 -1.32
CA SER A 112 -2.31 -30.00 -0.73
C SER A 112 -1.66 -30.86 -1.83
N GLY A 113 -0.36 -31.09 -1.71
CA GLY A 113 0.48 -31.79 -2.68
C GLY A 113 0.91 -30.97 -3.90
N ARG A 114 0.40 -29.74 -4.09
CA ARG A 114 0.76 -28.86 -5.24
C ARG A 114 1.94 -27.96 -4.92
N ASP A 115 2.67 -27.58 -5.96
CA ASP A 115 3.64 -26.49 -5.88
C ASP A 115 2.90 -25.15 -5.78
N VAL A 116 3.26 -24.37 -4.76
CA VAL A 116 2.67 -23.06 -4.48
C VAL A 116 3.76 -22.03 -4.18
N ALA A 117 3.37 -20.77 -4.22
CA ALA A 117 4.16 -19.66 -3.69
C ALA A 117 3.42 -19.03 -2.51
N CYS A 118 4.11 -18.81 -1.38
CA CYS A 118 3.55 -18.14 -0.21
C CYS A 118 4.49 -17.02 0.23
N MET A 119 3.94 -15.88 0.64
CA MET A 119 4.71 -14.75 1.12
C MET A 119 4.38 -14.46 2.57
N GLY A 120 5.40 -14.25 3.39
CA GLY A 120 5.23 -13.92 4.80
C GLY A 120 6.53 -13.50 5.45
N PHE A 121 6.52 -13.45 6.78
CA PHE A 121 7.68 -13.13 7.62
C PHE A 121 8.22 -14.40 8.26
N MET A 122 9.54 -14.50 8.37
CA MET A 122 10.20 -15.65 8.99
C MET A 122 10.15 -15.55 10.51
N TYR A 123 9.70 -16.62 11.16
CA TYR A 123 9.96 -16.87 12.57
C TYR A 123 10.89 -18.07 12.72
N PRO A 124 12.15 -17.86 13.14
CA PRO A 124 13.16 -18.89 13.13
C PRO A 124 12.87 -19.94 14.21
N LEU A 125 12.96 -21.23 13.84
CA LEU A 125 12.89 -22.34 14.80
C LEU A 125 14.27 -22.83 15.22
N GLU A 126 15.32 -22.26 14.65
CA GLU A 126 16.72 -22.53 14.97
C GLU A 126 17.53 -21.23 14.99
N PRO A 127 18.61 -21.17 15.79
CA PRO A 127 19.45 -19.99 15.86
C PRO A 127 20.36 -19.87 14.63
N GLY A 128 20.71 -18.64 14.24
CA GLY A 128 21.72 -18.38 13.22
C GLY A 128 21.30 -17.34 12.19
N ALA A 129 22.26 -16.91 11.36
CA ALA A 129 22.02 -16.02 10.24
C ALA A 129 21.51 -16.76 8.99
N ALA A 130 21.70 -18.09 8.95
CA ALA A 130 21.16 -18.98 7.93
C ALA A 130 20.38 -20.09 8.61
N ILE A 131 19.14 -20.32 8.18
CA ILE A 131 18.21 -21.26 8.79
C ILE A 131 17.53 -22.13 7.72
N LYS A 132 17.21 -23.37 8.05
CA LYS A 132 16.53 -24.35 7.21
C LYS A 132 15.04 -24.47 7.57
N THR A 133 14.72 -24.33 8.86
CA THR A 133 13.36 -24.53 9.37
C THR A 133 12.85 -23.28 10.07
N PHE A 134 11.68 -22.80 9.67
CA PHE A 134 11.04 -21.62 10.23
C PHE A 134 9.52 -21.68 10.05
N PHE A 135 8.78 -20.95 10.89
CA PHE A 135 7.38 -20.64 10.59
C PHE A 135 7.31 -19.43 9.67
N LEU A 136 6.51 -19.53 8.62
CA LEU A 136 6.14 -18.39 7.79
C LEU A 136 4.82 -17.81 8.32
N LEU A 137 4.82 -16.52 8.61
CA LEU A 137 3.71 -15.80 9.24
C LEU A 137 3.16 -14.72 8.31
N ARG A 138 1.86 -14.42 8.39
CA ARG A 138 1.27 -13.28 7.66
C ARG A 138 1.80 -11.93 8.15
N THR A 139 2.11 -11.83 9.43
CA THR A 139 2.46 -10.57 10.11
C THR A 139 3.66 -10.72 11.03
N THR A 140 4.30 -9.60 11.39
CA THR A 140 5.38 -9.58 12.39
C THR A 140 4.89 -9.65 13.84
N GLN A 141 3.59 -9.50 14.10
CA GLN A 141 3.03 -9.45 15.46
C GLN A 141 2.98 -10.82 16.14
N THR A 142 2.82 -11.86 15.34
CA THR A 142 2.42 -13.20 15.78
C THR A 142 3.49 -13.99 16.52
N CYS A 143 4.58 -13.38 17.03
CA CYS A 143 5.60 -14.18 17.71
C CYS A 143 6.26 -13.62 18.98
N CYS A 144 6.95 -12.49 18.94
CA CYS A 144 7.74 -12.06 20.11
C CYS A 144 6.96 -11.21 21.12
N TYR A 145 5.86 -10.57 20.68
CA TYR A 145 5.16 -9.54 21.45
C TYR A 145 3.63 -9.60 21.35
N GLY A 146 3.09 -10.65 20.73
CA GLY A 146 1.66 -10.85 20.50
C GLY A 146 1.14 -12.14 21.13
N PRO A 147 -0.19 -12.38 21.07
CA PRO A 147 -0.76 -13.66 21.46
C PRO A 147 -0.15 -14.79 20.62
N ARG A 148 -0.02 -15.98 21.22
CA ARG A 148 0.44 -17.18 20.52
C ARG A 148 -0.43 -17.39 19.27
N PRO A 149 0.16 -17.55 18.07
CA PRO A 149 -0.61 -17.72 16.87
C PRO A 149 -1.34 -19.06 16.91
N GLN A 150 -2.54 -19.09 16.34
CA GLN A 150 -3.30 -20.32 16.14
C GLN A 150 -2.68 -21.15 15.02
N TYR A 151 -2.94 -22.46 15.01
CA TYR A 151 -2.36 -23.40 14.03
C TYR A 151 -2.57 -22.97 12.56
N ASN A 152 -3.68 -22.28 12.29
CA ASN A 152 -4.04 -21.81 10.95
C ASN A 152 -3.44 -20.46 10.56
N GLN A 153 -2.62 -19.86 11.43
CA GLN A 153 -2.00 -18.54 11.22
C GLN A 153 -0.52 -18.62 10.79
N TYR A 154 0.03 -19.84 10.70
CA TYR A 154 1.42 -20.06 10.29
C TYR A 154 1.57 -21.31 9.44
N LEU A 155 2.68 -21.34 8.70
CA LEU A 155 3.08 -22.43 7.83
C LEU A 155 4.47 -22.90 8.24
N LEU A 156 4.64 -24.17 8.59
CA LEU A 156 5.97 -24.74 8.79
C LEU A 156 6.68 -24.79 7.44
N VAL A 157 7.83 -24.15 7.32
CA VAL A 157 8.66 -24.19 6.12
C VAL A 157 9.93 -24.98 6.42
N GLU A 158 10.19 -25.97 5.58
CA GLU A 158 11.41 -26.78 5.61
C GLU A 158 12.15 -26.61 4.28
N MET A 159 13.24 -25.84 4.28
CA MET A 159 14.03 -25.60 3.08
C MET A 159 14.95 -26.79 2.76
N LYS A 160 15.21 -27.07 1.48
CA LYS A 160 16.23 -28.08 1.10
C LYS A 160 17.64 -27.72 1.57
N ALA A 161 17.99 -26.44 1.52
CA ALA A 161 19.27 -25.88 1.96
C ALA A 161 19.03 -24.68 2.91
N PRO A 162 19.96 -24.35 3.82
CA PRO A 162 19.84 -23.18 4.67
C PRO A 162 19.69 -21.90 3.85
N VAL A 163 18.79 -21.01 4.28
CA VAL A 163 18.54 -19.70 3.66
C VAL A 163 18.82 -18.60 4.66
N LYS A 164 19.19 -17.41 4.18
CA LYS A 164 19.42 -16.27 5.06
C LYS A 164 18.15 -15.93 5.84
N PHE A 165 18.28 -15.76 7.16
CA PHE A 165 17.20 -15.30 8.01
C PHE A 165 16.92 -13.80 7.78
N GLU A 166 15.69 -13.48 7.41
CA GLU A 166 15.21 -12.12 7.18
C GLU A 166 14.23 -11.73 8.30
N ARG A 167 14.68 -10.89 9.24
CA ARG A 167 13.97 -10.60 10.50
C ARG A 167 12.67 -9.80 10.30
N LEU A 168 12.75 -8.71 9.53
CA LEU A 168 11.62 -7.79 9.32
C LEU A 168 11.17 -7.73 7.86
N ARG A 169 11.95 -8.33 6.96
CA ARG A 169 11.66 -8.31 5.53
C ARG A 169 10.83 -9.54 5.18
N PRO A 170 9.74 -9.37 4.42
CA PRO A 170 9.00 -10.52 3.97
C PRO A 170 9.80 -11.32 2.96
N VAL A 171 9.49 -12.61 2.89
CA VAL A 171 10.12 -13.56 2.00
C VAL A 171 9.03 -14.27 1.20
N LEU A 172 9.33 -14.51 -0.07
CA LEU A 172 8.54 -15.35 -0.96
C LEU A 172 9.15 -16.74 -0.97
N VAL A 173 8.43 -17.69 -0.39
CA VAL A 173 8.81 -19.10 -0.37
C VAL A 173 8.02 -19.83 -1.45
N ARG A 174 8.70 -20.61 -2.28
CA ARG A 174 8.07 -21.56 -3.21
C ARG A 174 8.39 -22.97 -2.80
N GLY A 175 7.42 -23.85 -2.88
CA GLY A 175 7.57 -25.23 -2.49
C GLY A 175 6.29 -26.04 -2.62
N ARG A 176 6.35 -27.30 -2.19
CA ARG A 176 5.20 -28.19 -2.20
C ARG A 176 4.43 -28.03 -0.90
N PHE A 177 3.18 -27.57 -1.00
CA PHE A 177 2.32 -27.38 0.17
C PHE A 177 1.68 -28.69 0.59
N VAL A 178 1.58 -28.92 1.89
CA VAL A 178 0.93 -30.08 2.48
C VAL A 178 0.06 -29.64 3.66
N ALA A 179 -1.22 -29.98 3.60
CA ALA A 179 -2.12 -29.93 4.74
C ALA A 179 -1.97 -31.24 5.54
N ASP A 180 -1.28 -31.18 6.68
CA ASP A 180 -0.86 -32.33 7.48
C ASP A 180 -0.95 -31.93 8.97
N PRO A 181 -2.09 -32.20 9.63
CA PRO A 181 -2.31 -31.83 11.02
C PRO A 181 -1.43 -32.66 11.96
N GLN A 182 -0.36 -32.04 12.47
CA GLN A 182 0.58 -32.60 13.46
C GLN A 182 0.62 -31.69 14.71
N PRO A 183 -0.50 -31.59 15.46
CA PRO A 183 -0.62 -30.62 16.55
C PRO A 183 0.36 -30.87 17.71
N ASP A 184 0.79 -32.12 17.90
CA ASP A 184 1.84 -32.57 18.82
C ASP A 184 3.21 -32.02 18.44
N GLN A 185 3.48 -31.88 17.13
CA GLN A 185 4.66 -31.20 16.59
C GLN A 185 4.46 -29.69 16.43
N GLY A 186 3.25 -29.19 16.70
CA GLY A 186 2.95 -27.77 16.75
C GLY A 186 2.57 -27.15 15.41
N PHE A 187 2.15 -27.90 14.38
CA PHE A 187 1.71 -27.33 13.09
C PHE A 187 0.57 -28.13 12.46
N ILE A 188 -0.17 -27.52 11.53
CA ILE A 188 -1.13 -28.23 10.66
C ILE A 188 -0.88 -28.07 9.17
N TYR A 189 0.10 -27.22 8.85
CA TYR A 189 0.50 -26.89 7.50
C TYR A 189 2.00 -26.97 7.37
N ARG A 190 2.45 -27.59 6.28
CA ARG A 190 3.87 -27.71 5.93
C ARG A 190 4.12 -27.28 4.49
N LEU A 191 5.27 -26.67 4.25
CA LEU A 191 5.77 -26.30 2.94
C LEU A 191 7.18 -26.84 2.78
N GLU A 192 7.33 -27.79 1.86
CA GLU A 192 8.62 -28.33 1.46
C GLU A 192 9.31 -27.31 0.54
N GLY A 193 10.11 -26.44 1.14
CA GLY A 193 10.69 -25.24 0.53
C GLY A 193 11.74 -25.57 -0.53
N GLN A 194 11.47 -25.15 -1.76
CA GLN A 194 12.36 -25.28 -2.91
C GLN A 194 13.19 -24.01 -3.13
N SER A 195 12.59 -22.83 -2.94
CA SER A 195 13.29 -21.55 -3.03
C SER A 195 12.72 -20.53 -2.04
N CYS A 196 13.57 -19.63 -1.57
CA CYS A 196 13.20 -18.53 -0.70
C CYS A 196 13.87 -17.26 -1.22
N THR A 197 13.08 -16.29 -1.63
CA THR A 197 13.58 -15.01 -2.16
C THR A 197 13.05 -13.88 -1.29
N ARG A 198 13.92 -12.97 -0.88
CA ARG A 198 13.50 -11.75 -0.17
C ARG A 198 12.54 -10.91 -1.02
N ALA A 199 11.57 -10.28 -0.38
CA ALA A 199 10.68 -9.32 -1.02
C ALA A 199 11.35 -7.95 -1.10
N GLY A 200 11.60 -7.48 -2.33
CA GLY A 200 12.28 -6.21 -2.58
C GLY A 200 13.79 -6.26 -2.32
N ASP A 201 14.47 -5.21 -2.76
CA ASP A 201 15.88 -4.97 -2.52
C ASP A 201 16.08 -3.77 -1.58
N ASP A 202 17.22 -3.74 -0.89
CA ASP A 202 17.68 -2.57 -0.10
C ASP A 202 18.13 -1.42 -0.98
N GLU A 203 18.29 -1.66 -2.27
CA GLU A 203 18.62 -0.61 -3.21
C GLU A 203 17.40 0.31 -3.40
N PRO A 204 17.64 1.63 -3.54
CA PRO A 204 16.56 2.53 -3.91
C PRO A 204 15.90 2.04 -5.21
N ASP A 205 14.57 2.17 -5.32
CA ASP A 205 13.80 1.67 -6.47
C ASP A 205 14.23 2.26 -7.82
N ALA A 206 15.04 3.32 -7.79
CA ALA A 206 15.67 3.92 -8.95
C ALA A 206 17.04 4.48 -8.57
N ASN A 207 17.92 4.67 -9.55
CA ASN A 207 19.15 5.41 -9.33
C ASN A 207 18.81 6.89 -9.01
N PRO A 208 19.19 7.43 -7.84
CA PRO A 208 18.76 8.75 -7.41
C PRO A 208 19.31 9.87 -8.30
N ALA A 209 20.57 9.78 -8.74
CA ALA A 209 21.18 10.78 -9.61
C ALA A 209 20.54 10.80 -11.01
N ALA A 210 20.30 9.63 -11.58
CA ALA A 210 19.62 9.51 -12.87
C ALA A 210 18.17 10.03 -12.79
N SER A 211 17.47 9.71 -11.70
CA SER A 211 16.08 10.12 -11.48
C SER A 211 15.97 11.63 -11.27
N ALA A 212 16.85 12.21 -10.45
CA ALA A 212 16.91 13.66 -10.22
C ALA A 212 17.18 14.42 -11.53
N ARG A 213 18.17 13.96 -12.32
CA ARG A 213 18.48 14.52 -13.64
C ARG A 213 17.28 14.47 -14.58
N LYS A 214 16.62 13.30 -14.68
CA LYS A 214 15.44 13.10 -15.54
C LYS A 214 14.28 14.02 -15.15
N ALA A 215 14.11 14.31 -13.86
CA ALA A 215 13.07 15.19 -13.36
C ALA A 215 13.47 16.68 -13.35
N GLY A 216 14.71 17.03 -13.73
CA GLY A 216 15.20 18.41 -13.63
C GLY A 216 15.30 18.91 -12.19
N LEU A 217 15.54 18.02 -11.22
CA LEU A 217 15.61 18.33 -9.80
C LEU A 217 17.04 18.21 -9.27
N THR A 218 17.36 19.00 -8.24
CA THR A 218 18.64 18.90 -7.54
C THR A 218 18.67 17.64 -6.66
N LEU A 219 19.76 16.87 -6.76
CA LEU A 219 20.05 15.78 -5.83
C LEU A 219 20.70 16.37 -4.57
N PHE A 220 20.04 16.21 -3.43
CA PHE A 220 20.54 16.63 -2.13
C PHE A 220 21.81 15.87 -1.73
N GLN A 221 22.78 16.58 -1.15
CA GLN A 221 24.04 16.00 -0.69
C GLN A 221 24.16 16.13 0.84
N PHE A 222 24.30 15.01 1.55
CA PHE A 222 24.53 15.01 3.01
C PHE A 222 25.84 15.71 3.41
N ALA A 223 26.80 15.85 2.48
CA ALA A 223 28.01 16.64 2.71
C ALA A 223 27.70 18.11 3.06
N TRP A 224 26.59 18.67 2.57
CA TRP A 224 26.15 20.02 2.93
C TRP A 224 25.77 20.13 4.41
N LEU A 225 25.20 19.07 5.00
CA LEU A 225 24.90 19.02 6.43
C LEU A 225 26.16 18.84 7.28
N ALA A 226 27.08 18.00 6.81
CA ALA A 226 28.36 17.79 7.48
C ALA A 226 29.18 19.10 7.54
N ALA A 227 29.16 19.89 6.47
CA ALA A 227 29.82 21.20 6.43
C ALA A 227 29.18 22.21 7.42
N ALA A 228 27.85 22.17 7.56
CA ALA A 228 27.14 23.01 8.53
C ALA A 228 27.43 22.59 9.99
N GLY A 229 27.63 21.30 10.25
CA GLY A 229 27.87 20.75 11.59
C GLY A 229 29.32 20.73 12.08
N GLY A 230 30.28 21.29 11.33
CA GLY A 230 31.70 21.35 11.71
C GLY A 230 32.00 22.26 12.92
N THR A 231 33.28 22.39 13.29
CA THR A 231 33.75 23.06 14.52
C THR A 231 33.34 24.53 14.68
N ASP A 232 33.01 25.22 13.58
CA ASP A 232 32.50 26.60 13.59
C ASP A 232 30.96 26.67 13.43
N GLY A 233 30.27 25.53 13.45
CA GLY A 233 28.92 25.19 12.97
C GLY A 233 27.75 26.09 13.39
N LYS A 234 27.84 27.36 13.03
CA LYS A 234 26.86 28.42 13.28
C LYS A 234 26.50 29.19 12.01
N THR A 235 26.88 28.70 10.84
CA THR A 235 26.52 29.33 9.57
C THR A 235 26.00 28.30 8.59
N VAL A 236 24.95 28.66 7.87
CA VAL A 236 24.39 27.85 6.80
C VAL A 236 25.37 27.89 5.61
N PRO A 237 25.87 26.74 5.11
CA PRO A 237 26.71 26.72 3.92
C PRO A 237 26.01 27.36 2.71
N PRO A 238 26.72 28.12 1.86
CA PRO A 238 26.12 28.79 0.70
C PRO A 238 25.37 27.83 -0.24
N ASP A 239 25.91 26.63 -0.47
CA ASP A 239 25.27 25.60 -1.30
C ASP A 239 23.92 25.15 -0.71
N LEU A 240 23.84 25.05 0.62
CA LEU A 240 22.63 24.66 1.33
C LEU A 240 21.60 25.80 1.28
N ALA A 241 22.03 27.04 1.49
CA ALA A 241 21.17 28.21 1.34
C ALA A 241 20.63 28.35 -0.10
N ALA A 242 21.44 28.04 -1.10
CA ALA A 242 21.04 28.13 -2.51
C ALA A 242 19.94 27.13 -2.92
N VAL A 243 19.70 26.08 -2.13
CA VAL A 243 18.64 25.11 -2.37
C VAL A 243 17.45 25.25 -1.42
N ASP A 244 17.45 26.25 -0.52
CA ASP A 244 16.30 26.54 0.33
C ASP A 244 15.06 26.90 -0.50
N GLY A 245 13.91 26.34 -0.11
CA GLY A 245 12.64 26.48 -0.81
C GLY A 245 12.56 25.75 -2.16
N LYS A 246 13.62 25.10 -2.64
CA LYS A 246 13.61 24.34 -3.88
C LYS A 246 13.13 22.92 -3.67
N ARG A 247 12.54 22.35 -4.72
CA ARG A 247 12.22 20.92 -4.75
C ARG A 247 13.49 20.11 -5.01
N VAL A 248 13.80 19.17 -4.14
CA VAL A 248 15.01 18.34 -4.21
C VAL A 248 14.67 16.87 -4.11
N VAL A 249 15.57 16.04 -4.63
CA VAL A 249 15.56 14.59 -4.44
C VAL A 249 16.54 14.26 -3.31
N VAL A 250 16.08 13.52 -2.31
CA VAL A 250 16.90 13.02 -1.20
C VAL A 250 16.94 11.50 -1.30
N SER A 251 18.13 10.90 -1.20
CA SER A 251 18.27 9.45 -1.08
C SER A 251 19.12 9.10 0.13
N GLY A 252 18.61 8.23 0.98
CA GLY A 252 19.25 7.86 2.24
C GLY A 252 18.47 6.76 2.94
N TYR A 253 18.88 6.47 4.16
CA TYR A 253 18.25 5.49 5.03
C TYR A 253 17.05 6.09 5.77
N PHE A 254 15.93 5.39 5.80
CA PHE A 254 14.72 5.75 6.53
C PHE A 254 14.83 5.30 7.98
N LEU A 255 15.22 6.23 8.82
CA LEU A 255 15.36 6.12 10.26
C LEU A 255 14.09 6.69 10.94
N ASP A 256 13.81 6.28 12.17
CA ASP A 256 12.79 6.83 13.07
C ASP A 256 11.49 7.35 12.39
N ARG A 257 10.49 6.48 12.32
CA ARG A 257 9.20 6.78 11.69
C ARG A 257 8.18 7.06 12.78
N THR A 258 7.89 8.34 12.98
CA THR A 258 6.88 8.76 13.95
C THR A 258 5.49 8.72 13.32
N GLU A 259 4.54 8.12 14.03
CA GLU A 259 3.13 8.09 13.63
C GLU A 259 2.43 9.42 13.96
N GLY A 260 1.40 9.76 13.20
CA GLY A 260 0.58 10.94 13.44
C GLY A 260 -0.11 11.45 12.17
N THR A 261 -0.91 12.51 12.31
CA THR A 261 -1.57 13.21 11.20
C THR A 261 -0.59 13.86 10.22
N SER A 262 0.68 13.98 10.61
CA SER A 262 1.78 14.44 9.76
C SER A 262 2.99 13.53 9.99
N PRO A 263 3.05 12.36 9.32
CA PRO A 263 4.11 11.40 9.55
C PRO A 263 5.47 12.04 9.26
N ARG A 264 6.39 11.93 10.21
CA ARG A 264 7.76 12.39 10.06
C ARG A 264 8.68 11.17 9.99
N ILE A 265 9.60 11.22 9.03
CA ILE A 265 10.63 10.21 8.82
C ILE A 265 11.98 10.90 8.92
N LEU A 266 12.93 10.31 9.63
CA LEU A 266 14.30 10.78 9.62
C LEU A 266 15.05 10.13 8.44
N ILE A 267 15.63 10.91 7.54
CA ILE A 267 16.43 10.38 6.43
C ILE A 267 17.91 10.61 6.72
N GLY A 268 18.65 9.53 6.97
CA GLY A 268 20.07 9.56 7.28
C GLY A 268 20.97 9.20 6.09
N LYS A 269 22.20 9.70 6.11
CA LYS A 269 23.27 9.26 5.20
C LYS A 269 23.62 7.79 5.41
N ASP A 270 23.71 7.39 6.67
CA ASP A 270 24.18 6.08 7.12
C ASP A 270 23.05 5.32 7.82
N TRP A 271 23.14 3.99 7.83
CA TRP A 271 22.16 3.13 8.48
C TRP A 271 22.34 3.12 10.01
N TRP A 272 21.23 3.01 10.73
CA TRP A 272 21.19 2.86 12.19
C TRP A 272 19.97 2.04 12.60
N ASP A 273 20.16 1.10 13.53
CA ASP A 273 19.09 0.22 14.02
C ASP A 273 18.17 0.84 15.08
N GLY A 274 18.42 2.10 15.46
CA GLY A 274 17.69 2.79 16.52
C GLY A 274 18.18 2.46 17.93
N VAL A 275 19.16 1.58 18.09
CA VAL A 275 19.62 1.08 19.40
C VAL A 275 21.14 1.20 19.56
N SER A 276 21.92 0.38 18.85
CA SER A 276 23.37 0.27 19.06
C SER A 276 24.21 -0.09 17.83
N LYS A 277 23.59 -0.49 16.72
CA LYS A 277 24.31 -0.84 15.49
C LYS A 277 24.15 0.24 14.43
N GLY A 278 25.23 0.49 13.69
CA GLY A 278 25.27 1.53 12.66
C GLY A 278 25.71 2.89 13.22
N VAL A 279 25.47 3.95 12.46
CA VAL A 279 25.90 5.31 12.80
C VAL A 279 24.69 6.12 13.24
N ARG A 280 24.66 6.51 14.52
CA ARG A 280 23.56 7.30 15.07
C ARG A 280 23.36 8.58 14.26
N PRO A 281 22.13 8.89 13.81
CA PRO A 281 21.86 10.11 13.07
C PRO A 281 22.04 11.32 13.97
N THR A 282 22.63 12.37 13.41
CA THR A 282 22.75 13.70 14.02
C THR A 282 22.17 14.72 13.06
N SER A 283 22.01 15.97 13.51
CA SER A 283 21.61 17.08 12.64
C SER A 283 22.55 17.30 11.44
N ALA A 284 23.80 16.80 11.53
CA ALA A 284 24.81 16.87 10.47
C ALA A 284 24.79 15.67 9.50
N THR A 285 24.07 14.59 9.82
CA THR A 285 24.04 13.35 9.02
C THR A 285 22.64 12.91 8.63
N ALA A 286 21.60 13.59 9.12
CA ALA A 286 20.22 13.28 8.83
C ALA A 286 19.35 14.53 8.72
N LEU A 287 18.22 14.39 8.01
CA LEU A 287 17.18 15.42 7.91
C LEU A 287 15.81 14.85 8.20
N ALA A 288 14.91 15.68 8.73
CA ALA A 288 13.52 15.30 8.92
C ALA A 288 12.71 15.51 7.62
N ALA A 289 12.05 14.46 7.15
CA ALA A 289 11.09 14.51 6.05
C ALA A 289 9.66 14.43 6.59
N TYR A 290 8.87 15.45 6.27
CA TYR A 290 7.45 15.56 6.59
C TYR A 290 6.68 15.10 5.38
N VAL A 291 6.13 13.88 5.46
CA VAL A 291 5.49 13.26 4.31
C VAL A 291 4.13 13.91 4.01
N ARG A 292 3.80 14.01 2.74
CA ARG A 292 2.54 14.61 2.29
C ARG A 292 1.32 13.74 2.60
N ALA A 293 1.47 12.41 2.48
CA ALA A 293 0.39 11.44 2.72
C ALA A 293 0.95 10.16 3.37
N VAL A 294 0.09 9.42 4.08
CA VAL A 294 0.48 8.15 4.73
C VAL A 294 1.03 7.13 3.71
N GLY A 295 0.49 7.08 2.49
CA GLY A 295 0.98 6.21 1.42
C GLY A 295 2.40 6.55 0.92
N ASP A 296 2.89 7.76 1.20
CA ASP A 296 4.27 8.17 0.90
C ASP A 296 5.28 7.68 1.96
N VAL A 297 4.81 7.15 3.10
CA VAL A 297 5.68 6.49 4.08
C VAL A 297 6.23 5.19 3.46
N PRO A 298 7.55 5.01 3.39
CA PRO A 298 8.15 3.74 2.96
C PRO A 298 7.71 2.60 3.90
N PRO A 299 7.59 1.36 3.40
CA PRO A 299 7.24 0.23 4.26
C PRO A 299 8.36 -0.06 5.26
N LEU A 300 8.05 -0.53 6.48
CA LEU A 300 9.00 -0.65 7.61
C LEU A 300 10.28 -1.43 7.31
N TRP A 301 10.20 -2.44 6.45
CA TRP A 301 11.34 -3.27 6.04
C TRP A 301 12.25 -2.62 4.99
N LYS A 302 11.82 -1.51 4.40
CA LYS A 302 12.60 -0.76 3.42
C LYS A 302 13.46 0.25 4.16
N ASP A 303 14.73 -0.09 4.31
CA ASP A 303 15.66 0.71 5.09
C ASP A 303 16.19 1.90 4.29
N ARG A 304 16.17 1.85 2.95
CA ARG A 304 16.73 2.89 2.08
C ARG A 304 15.79 3.21 0.92
N GLY A 305 15.79 4.46 0.49
CA GLY A 305 15.02 4.84 -0.69
C GLY A 305 15.28 6.26 -1.16
N ILE A 306 14.30 6.77 -1.90
CA ILE A 306 14.30 8.12 -2.44
C ILE A 306 13.03 8.82 -1.97
N MET A 307 13.16 10.08 -1.59
CA MET A 307 12.04 10.99 -1.39
C MET A 307 12.28 12.27 -2.17
N THR A 308 11.20 12.90 -2.62
CA THR A 308 11.22 14.22 -3.23
C THR A 308 10.38 15.16 -2.41
N GLY A 309 10.83 16.38 -2.16
CA GLY A 309 10.06 17.37 -1.42
C GLY A 309 10.70 18.75 -1.52
N VAL A 310 10.09 19.72 -0.85
CA VAL A 310 10.61 21.09 -0.77
C VAL A 310 11.59 21.17 0.40
N LEU A 311 12.85 21.46 0.11
CA LEU A 311 13.86 21.62 1.16
C LEU A 311 13.62 22.93 1.91
N ARG A 312 13.72 22.89 3.23
CA ARG A 312 13.69 24.06 4.12
C ARG A 312 14.91 24.06 5.00
N VAL A 313 15.65 25.16 5.01
CA VAL A 313 16.83 25.35 5.85
C VAL A 313 16.43 26.16 7.09
N GLU A 314 16.87 25.71 8.27
CA GLU A 314 16.72 26.48 9.52
C GLU A 314 17.84 27.53 9.58
N PRO A 315 17.54 28.84 9.48
CA PRO A 315 18.56 29.87 9.44
C PRO A 315 19.21 30.10 10.80
N ASP A 316 18.55 29.76 11.91
CA ASP A 316 19.05 29.96 13.27
C ASP A 316 19.79 28.71 13.80
N PRO A 317 21.12 28.74 13.94
CA PRO A 317 21.88 27.63 14.50
C PRO A 317 21.48 27.27 15.93
N GLY A 318 20.96 28.23 16.69
CA GLY A 318 20.45 28.00 18.05
C GLY A 318 19.29 27.00 18.09
N ARG A 319 18.57 26.82 16.96
CA ARG A 319 17.41 25.93 16.84
C ARG A 319 17.75 24.57 16.21
N TRP A 320 18.94 24.39 15.65
CA TRP A 320 19.31 23.16 14.93
C TRP A 320 19.23 21.88 15.77
N ALA A 321 19.43 21.98 17.09
CA ALA A 321 19.29 20.82 17.99
C ALA A 321 17.83 20.35 18.10
N GLU A 322 16.87 21.26 17.97
CA GLU A 322 15.44 20.99 18.09
C GLU A 322 14.82 20.65 16.73
N THR A 323 15.11 21.45 15.71
CA THR A 323 14.43 21.39 14.41
C THR A 323 15.25 20.68 13.33
N GLY A 324 16.53 20.39 13.59
CA GLY A 324 17.50 20.01 12.57
C GLY A 324 17.97 21.22 11.73
N ILE A 325 19.04 21.01 10.96
CA ILE A 325 19.60 22.03 10.04
C ILE A 325 18.67 22.21 8.84
N VAL A 326 18.13 21.11 8.32
CA VAL A 326 17.17 21.12 7.22
C VAL A 326 16.01 20.17 7.46
N SER A 327 14.89 20.49 6.81
CA SER A 327 13.74 19.60 6.70
C SER A 327 13.28 19.48 5.24
N LEU A 328 12.70 18.34 4.90
CA LEU A 328 12.06 18.10 3.61
C LEU A 328 10.54 18.16 3.81
N ARG A 329 9.88 19.18 3.26
CA ARG A 329 8.44 19.40 3.35
C ARG A 329 7.70 18.84 2.15
N ASP A 330 6.43 18.50 2.33
CA ASP A 330 5.59 17.87 1.30
C ASP A 330 6.27 16.67 0.65
N ALA A 331 6.96 15.87 1.46
CA ALA A 331 7.81 14.80 0.97
C ALA A 331 6.94 13.67 0.38
N VAL A 332 7.28 13.24 -0.83
CA VAL A 332 6.64 12.14 -1.55
C VAL A 332 7.65 11.04 -1.82
N ARG A 333 7.19 9.78 -1.86
CA ARG A 333 8.06 8.63 -2.11
C ARG A 333 8.52 8.61 -3.57
N GLY A 334 9.81 8.43 -3.80
CA GLY A 334 10.41 8.38 -5.14
C GLY A 334 10.59 9.75 -5.79
N VAL A 335 10.68 9.76 -7.12
CA VAL A 335 10.79 10.97 -7.94
C VAL A 335 9.55 11.09 -8.83
N PRO A 336 8.80 12.20 -8.78
CA PRO A 336 7.62 12.42 -9.60
C PRO A 336 7.90 12.16 -11.09
N GLY A 337 7.03 11.41 -11.77
CA GLY A 337 7.20 11.06 -13.18
C GLY A 337 8.29 10.01 -13.51
N VAL A 338 9.05 9.53 -12.51
CA VAL A 338 10.03 8.43 -12.69
C VAL A 338 9.57 7.16 -11.97
N LEU A 339 9.10 7.29 -10.72
CA LEU A 339 8.70 6.17 -9.87
C LEU A 339 7.17 6.05 -9.68
N ASP A 340 6.38 6.95 -10.27
CA ASP A 340 4.91 7.05 -10.10
C ASP A 340 4.15 5.76 -10.46
N ALA A 341 4.72 4.87 -11.27
CA ALA A 341 4.02 3.68 -11.76
C ALA A 341 4.00 2.49 -10.78
N ARG A 342 4.98 2.35 -9.87
CA ARG A 342 5.08 1.17 -8.98
C ARG A 342 4.48 1.38 -7.59
N VAL A 343 4.46 2.64 -7.12
CA VAL A 343 3.99 3.01 -5.78
C VAL A 343 2.48 3.31 -5.74
N ARG A 344 1.86 3.71 -6.86
CA ARG A 344 0.41 4.03 -6.90
C ARG A 344 -0.54 2.83 -6.86
N LEU A 345 -0.02 1.61 -6.74
CA LEU A 345 -0.88 0.45 -6.44
C LEU A 345 -1.56 0.55 -5.08
N ASP A 346 -1.04 1.42 -4.20
CA ASP A 346 -1.58 1.65 -2.88
C ASP A 346 -2.98 2.30 -2.86
N GLY A 347 -3.38 2.99 -3.93
CA GLY A 347 -4.63 3.75 -3.99
C GLY A 347 -5.87 3.02 -4.56
N GLY A 348 -5.74 1.79 -5.08
CA GLY A 348 -6.85 1.15 -5.78
C GLY A 348 -7.22 1.87 -7.11
N PRO A 349 -8.47 1.72 -7.59
CA PRO A 349 -8.99 2.55 -8.68
C PRO A 349 -8.87 4.05 -8.35
N PHE A 350 -8.80 4.93 -9.36
CA PHE A 350 -8.66 6.38 -9.14
C PHE A 350 -9.81 6.98 -8.33
N LEU A 351 -11.03 6.47 -8.52
CA LEU A 351 -12.16 6.74 -7.63
C LEU A 351 -12.26 5.61 -6.61
N GLU A 352 -12.23 5.97 -5.32
CA GLU A 352 -12.53 5.01 -4.26
C GLU A 352 -14.00 4.58 -4.34
N VAL A 353 -14.33 3.38 -3.84
CA VAL A 353 -15.68 2.81 -3.86
C VAL A 353 -16.73 3.77 -3.28
N TRP A 354 -16.37 4.55 -2.26
CA TRP A 354 -17.30 5.52 -1.66
C TRP A 354 -17.61 6.70 -2.59
N HIS A 355 -16.65 7.15 -3.39
CA HIS A 355 -16.88 8.17 -4.42
C HIS A 355 -17.76 7.62 -5.55
N GLU A 356 -17.53 6.37 -5.96
CA GLU A 356 -18.40 5.69 -6.93
C GLU A 356 -19.84 5.57 -6.40
N ALA A 357 -20.00 5.20 -5.13
CA ALA A 357 -21.30 5.13 -4.46
C ALA A 357 -21.99 6.50 -4.38
N LEU A 358 -21.26 7.57 -4.06
CA LEU A 358 -21.78 8.94 -4.05
C LEU A 358 -22.21 9.41 -5.44
N LEU A 359 -21.44 9.11 -6.49
CA LEU A 359 -21.79 9.43 -7.86
C LEU A 359 -23.06 8.69 -8.31
N LEU A 360 -23.18 7.41 -7.98
CA LEU A 360 -24.38 6.61 -8.22
C LEU A 360 -25.59 7.16 -7.46
N ALA A 361 -25.43 7.50 -6.18
CA ALA A 361 -26.50 8.07 -5.38
C ALA A 361 -26.96 9.43 -5.91
N ALA A 362 -26.02 10.31 -6.28
CA ALA A 362 -26.33 11.62 -6.86
C ALA A 362 -27.06 11.48 -8.21
N PHE A 363 -26.61 10.55 -9.06
CA PHE A 363 -27.30 10.24 -10.31
C PHE A 363 -28.72 9.70 -10.07
N MET A 364 -28.88 8.77 -9.15
CA MET A 364 -30.20 8.24 -8.77
C MET A 364 -31.11 9.32 -8.22
N PHE A 365 -30.60 10.25 -7.40
CA PHE A 365 -31.38 11.37 -6.89
C PHE A 365 -31.83 12.32 -8.00
N LEU A 366 -30.99 12.58 -9.00
CA LEU A 366 -31.33 13.42 -10.15
C LEU A 366 -32.36 12.76 -11.08
N VAL A 367 -32.25 11.44 -11.28
CA VAL A 367 -33.17 10.68 -12.15
C VAL A 367 -34.50 10.39 -11.46
N LEU A 368 -34.48 10.03 -10.19
CA LEU A 368 -35.67 9.63 -9.42
C LEU A 368 -36.38 10.78 -8.72
N ARG A 369 -35.87 12.02 -8.80
CA ARG A 369 -36.46 13.17 -8.11
C ARG A 369 -37.97 13.22 -8.42
N PRO A 370 -38.85 12.98 -7.43
CA PRO A 370 -40.28 12.90 -7.68
C PRO A 370 -40.71 14.20 -8.34
N ARG A 371 -41.45 14.09 -9.45
CA ARG A 371 -42.06 15.26 -10.09
C ARG A 371 -42.87 15.93 -8.99
N ARG A 372 -42.43 17.12 -8.56
CA ARG A 372 -43.32 18.01 -7.82
C ARG A 372 -44.51 18.19 -8.72
N ARG A 373 -45.63 17.55 -8.38
CA ARG A 373 -46.91 17.89 -8.97
C ARG A 373 -47.05 19.37 -8.66
N THR A 374 -46.88 20.22 -9.65
CA THR A 374 -47.42 21.57 -9.60
C THR A 374 -48.91 21.35 -9.45
N VAL A 375 -49.37 21.37 -8.20
CA VAL A 375 -50.78 21.44 -7.88
C VAL A 375 -51.20 22.75 -8.51
N ALA A 376 -51.90 22.69 -9.64
CA ALA A 376 -52.52 23.85 -10.21
C ALA A 376 -53.49 24.35 -9.14
N SER A 377 -53.16 25.48 -8.52
CA SER A 377 -54.11 26.23 -7.71
C SER A 377 -55.21 26.67 -8.65
N SER A 378 -56.32 25.92 -8.64
CA SER A 378 -57.58 26.41 -9.19
C SER A 378 -58.03 27.54 -8.28
N GLU A 379 -57.58 28.76 -8.58
CA GLU A 379 -58.30 29.96 -8.17
C GLU A 379 -59.64 29.94 -8.90
N THR A 380 -60.67 29.50 -8.19
CA THR A 380 -62.05 29.88 -8.50
C THR A 380 -62.28 31.32 -8.01
N PRO A 381 -62.96 32.16 -8.80
CA PRO A 381 -63.14 33.59 -8.54
C PRO A 381 -63.96 33.91 -7.29
#